data_AF-A0A1T3W5V3-F1
#
_entry.id   AF-A0A1T3W5V3-F1
#
_cell.length_a   1.000
_cell.length_b   1.000
_cell.length_c   1.000
_cell.angle_alpha   90.00
_cell.angle_beta   90.00
_cell.angle_gamma   90.00
#
_symmetry.space_group_name_H-M   'P 1'
#
loop_
_entity.id
_entity.type
_entity.pdbx_description
1 polymer ?
#
loop_
_entity_poly.entity_id
_entity_poly.type
_entity_poly.pdbx_seq_one_letter_code
_entity_poly.pdbx_strand_id
1 'polypeptide(L)'
;TGAIYEAWGTLGFERGALGLPTSGEIQEPLWIKQNFQHGTLNFDRETGAVTRVIDGVPLELPRPDQSPVQLERFTPISNQA
;
A
#
# COMPACT_ATOMS: atom_id res chain seq x y z
N THR A 1 5.72 -8.12 12.19
CA THR A 1 4.50 -7.46 11.66
C THR A 1 4.27 -7.95 10.24
N GLY A 2 3.02 -8.00 9.77
CA GLY A 2 2.67 -8.49 8.44
C GLY A 2 2.47 -7.36 7.41
N ALA A 3 2.60 -7.66 6.12
CA ALA A 3 2.53 -6.67 5.03
C ALA A 3 1.22 -5.87 5.03
N ILE A 4 0.09 -6.50 5.39
CA ILE A 4 -1.21 -5.82 5.50
C ILE A 4 -1.22 -4.80 6.64
N TYR A 5 -0.66 -5.15 7.80
CA TYR A 5 -0.59 -4.23 8.95
C TYR A 5 0.29 -3.02 8.65
N GLU A 6 1.42 -3.23 7.99
CA GLU A 6 2.33 -2.15 7.58
C GLU A 6 1.66 -1.22 6.56
N ALA A 7 1.00 -1.80 5.55
CA ALA A 7 0.19 -1.05 4.59
C ALA A 7 -0.92 -0.23 5.27
N TRP A 8 -1.67 -0.83 6.21
CA TRP A 8 -2.70 -0.14 6.97
C TRP A 8 -2.13 1.03 7.79
N GLY A 9 -0.92 0.89 8.32
CA GLY A 9 -0.20 1.97 9.00
C GLY A 9 0.12 3.14 8.07
N THR A 10 0.59 2.88 6.85
CA THR A 10 0.84 3.95 5.86
C THR A 10 -0.45 4.67 5.43
N LEU A 11 -1.60 4.00 5.55
CA LEU A 11 -2.91 4.54 5.23
C LEU A 11 -3.59 5.28 6.40
N GLY A 12 -2.93 5.38 7.56
CA GLY A 12 -3.42 6.13 8.72
C GLY A 12 -4.22 5.32 9.74
N PHE A 13 -4.07 3.99 9.76
CA PHE A 13 -4.75 3.09 10.70
C PHE A 13 -6.27 3.30 10.76
N GLU A 14 -6.89 3.23 11.94
CA GLU A 14 -8.34 3.39 12.11
C GLU A 14 -8.87 4.78 11.72
N ARG A 15 -7.98 5.77 11.62
CA ARG A 15 -8.31 7.14 11.20
C ARG A 15 -8.27 7.30 9.68
N GLY A 16 -7.76 6.29 8.97
CA GLY A 16 -7.64 6.26 7.52
C GLY A 16 -8.93 5.84 6.82
N ALA A 17 -8.91 5.91 5.48
CA ALA A 17 -10.08 5.64 4.64
C ALA A 17 -10.64 4.21 4.75
N LEU A 18 -9.86 3.25 5.26
CA LEU A 18 -10.32 1.87 5.48
C LEU A 18 -11.13 1.70 6.77
N GLY A 19 -10.89 2.53 7.80
CA GLY A 19 -11.42 2.34 9.15
C GLY A 19 -10.78 1.16 9.88
N LEU A 20 -11.53 0.55 10.81
CA LEU A 20 -11.10 -0.59 11.62
C LEU A 20 -11.14 -1.92 10.83
N PRO A 21 -10.28 -2.89 11.17
CA PRO A 21 -10.40 -4.25 10.65
C PRO A 21 -11.71 -4.90 11.14
N THR A 22 -12.41 -5.57 10.23
CA THR A 22 -13.63 -6.34 10.52
C THR A 22 -13.40 -7.84 10.51
N SER A 23 -12.20 -8.27 10.12
CA SER A 23 -11.73 -9.66 10.21
C SER A 23 -10.25 -9.73 10.58
N GLY A 24 -9.80 -10.93 10.97
CA GLY A 24 -8.37 -11.26 10.89
C GLY A 24 -7.88 -11.36 9.44
N GLU A 25 -6.59 -11.64 9.27
CA GLU A 25 -6.02 -12.03 7.99
C GLU A 25 -6.56 -13.40 7.55
N ILE A 26 -7.05 -13.46 6.31
CA ILE A 26 -7.53 -14.65 5.64
C ILE A 26 -6.39 -15.12 4.74
N GLN A 27 -5.90 -16.34 5.01
CA GLN A 27 -4.75 -16.92 4.34
C GLN A 27 -5.21 -17.74 3.13
N GLU A 28 -4.83 -17.29 1.93
CA GLU A 28 -5.01 -18.02 0.68
C GLU A 28 -3.64 -18.49 0.14
N PRO A 29 -3.59 -19.45 -0.80
CA PRO A 29 -2.32 -19.94 -1.33
C PRO A 29 -1.43 -18.85 -1.93
N LEU A 30 -2.02 -17.96 -2.73
CA LEU A 30 -1.31 -16.90 -3.45
C LEU A 30 -1.50 -15.51 -2.84
N TRP A 31 -2.49 -15.33 -1.95
CA TRP A 31 -2.86 -14.02 -1.41
C TRP A 31 -3.08 -14.08 0.08
N ILE A 32 -2.97 -12.94 0.74
CA ILE A 32 -3.49 -12.73 2.10
C ILE A 32 -4.49 -11.58 2.01
N LYS A 33 -5.67 -11.74 2.59
CA LYS A 33 -6.72 -10.71 2.54
C LYS A 33 -7.15 -10.32 3.95
N GLN A 34 -7.42 -9.04 4.18
CA GLN A 34 -8.10 -8.58 5.39
C GLN A 34 -9.22 -7.62 5.03
N ASN A 35 -10.36 -7.78 5.71
CA ASN A 35 -11.51 -6.91 5.55
C ASN A 35 -11.46 -5.77 6.57
N PHE A 36 -11.88 -4.59 6.13
CA PHE A 36 -12.01 -3.37 6.92
C PHE A 36 -13.42 -2.80 6.76
N GLN A 37 -13.79 -1.83 7.59
CA GLN A 37 -15.12 -1.21 7.57
C GLN A 37 -15.52 -0.66 6.20
N HIS A 38 -14.56 -0.12 5.44
CA HIS A 38 -14.83 0.55 4.17
C HIS A 38 -14.10 -0.08 2.98
N GLY A 39 -13.49 -1.26 3.15
CA GLY A 39 -12.71 -1.86 2.08
C GLY A 39 -11.92 -3.09 2.46
N THR A 40 -10.92 -3.41 1.65
CA THR A 40 -10.03 -4.56 1.87
C THR A 40 -8.59 -4.21 1.53
N LEU A 41 -7.65 -4.91 2.18
CA LEU A 41 -6.27 -5.00 1.75
C LEU A 41 -6.00 -6.44 1.29
N ASN A 42 -5.34 -6.58 0.15
CA ASN A 42 -4.97 -7.86 -0.45
C ASN A 42 -3.47 -7.84 -0.70
N PHE A 43 -2.73 -8.68 0.00
CA PHE A 43 -1.30 -8.89 -0.21
C PHE A 43 -1.10 -10.05 -1.18
N ASP A 44 -0.40 -9.81 -2.28
CA ASP A 44 0.01 -10.80 -3.26
C ASP A 44 1.35 -11.41 -2.84
N ARG A 45 1.43 -12.73 -2.69
CA ARG A 45 2.63 -13.44 -2.22
C ARG A 45 3.69 -13.62 -3.31
N GLU A 46 3.30 -13.57 -4.58
CA GLU A 46 4.23 -13.71 -5.70
C GLU A 46 4.97 -12.39 -5.96
N THR A 47 4.24 -11.27 -5.92
CA THR A 47 4.78 -9.95 -6.23
C THR A 47 5.17 -9.15 -4.99
N GLY A 48 4.64 -9.49 -3.81
CA GLY A 48 4.79 -8.70 -2.60
C GLY A 48 4.01 -7.38 -2.62
N ALA A 49 3.11 -7.19 -3.60
CA ALA A 49 2.28 -6.00 -3.70
C ALA A 49 1.12 -6.05 -2.70
N VAL A 50 0.71 -4.88 -2.20
CA VAL A 50 -0.53 -4.74 -1.41
C VAL A 50 -1.51 -3.89 -2.19
N THR A 51 -2.67 -4.45 -2.50
CA THR A 51 -3.76 -3.75 -3.18
C THR A 51 -4.85 -3.36 -2.19
N ARG A 52 -5.14 -2.07 -2.12
CA ARG A 52 -6.28 -1.50 -1.39
C ARG A 52 -7.49 -1.44 -2.29
N VAL A 53 -8.63 -1.92 -1.83
CA VAL A 53 -9.91 -1.79 -2.53
C VAL A 53 -10.91 -1.05 -1.65
N ILE A 54 -11.40 0.11 -2.08
CA ILE A 54 -12.45 0.91 -1.44
C ILE A 54 -13.49 1.24 -2.51
N ASP A 55 -14.77 1.06 -2.23
CA ASP A 55 -15.88 1.30 -3.18
C ASP A 55 -15.68 0.61 -4.55
N GLY A 56 -15.02 -0.55 -4.57
CA GLY A 56 -14.71 -1.30 -5.78
C GLY A 56 -13.53 -0.74 -6.59
N VAL A 57 -12.85 0.31 -6.11
CA VAL A 57 -11.68 0.91 -6.77
C VAL A 57 -10.39 0.30 -6.20
N PRO A 58 -9.65 -0.50 -6.98
CA PRO A 58 -8.35 -1.01 -6.57
C PRO A 58 -7.25 0.05 -6.72
N LEU A 59 -6.37 0.13 -5.73
CA LEU A 59 -5.14 0.91 -5.74
C LEU A 59 -4.00 0.04 -5.18
N GLU A 60 -3.01 -0.27 -6.01
CA GLU A 60 -1.76 -0.88 -5.55
C GLU A 60 -0.97 0.15 -4.75
N LEU A 61 -0.54 -0.24 -3.55
CA LEU A 61 0.26 0.61 -2.67
C LEU A 61 1.74 0.51 -3.05
N PRO A 62 2.50 1.61 -2.96
CA PRO A 62 3.92 1.59 -3.26
C PRO A 62 4.63 0.61 -2.33
N ARG A 63 5.36 -0.34 -2.91
CA ARG A 63 6.19 -1.25 -2.13
C ARG A 63 7.35 -0.46 -1.51
N PRO A 64 7.68 -0.68 -0.23
CA PRO A 64 8.78 0.04 0.42
C PRO A 64 10.14 -0.16 -0.26
N ASP A 65 10.33 -1.27 -1.01
CA ASP A 65 11.55 -1.54 -1.78
C ASP A 65 11.61 -0.76 -3.12
N GLN A 66 10.47 -0.32 -3.64
CA GLN A 66 10.42 0.58 -4.78
C GLN A 66 10.60 2.00 -4.28
N SER A 67 11.86 2.35 -3.99
CA SER A 67 12.31 3.73 -3.95
C SER A 67 11.70 4.43 -5.18
N PRO A 68 10.91 5.50 -5.03
CA PRO A 68 10.48 6.25 -6.20
C PRO A 68 11.75 6.60 -6.96
N VAL A 69 11.86 6.16 -8.21
CA VAL A 69 12.90 6.66 -9.10
C VAL A 69 12.64 8.17 -9.13
N GLN A 70 13.38 8.92 -8.31
CA GLN A 70 13.25 10.36 -8.25
C GLN A 70 13.88 10.88 -9.53
N LEU A 71 13.10 10.85 -10.62
CA LEU A 71 13.52 11.21 -11.97
C LEU A 71 13.78 12.73 -12.09
N GLU A 72 13.64 13.50 -11.02
CA GLU A 72 13.59 14.96 -11.07
C GLU A 72 14.37 15.61 -9.92
N ARG A 73 15.71 15.63 -10.03
CA ARG A 73 16.50 16.83 -9.65
C ARG A 73 17.92 16.83 -10.24
N PHE A 74 18.02 16.74 -11.56
CA PHE A 74 19.14 17.38 -12.27
C PHE A 74 18.62 18.66 -12.90
N THR A 75 18.42 19.71 -12.10
CA THR A 75 18.62 21.06 -12.64
C THR A 75 20.14 21.25 -12.73
N PRO A 76 20.77 21.25 -13.91
CA PRO A 76 22.09 21.88 -14.00
C PRO A 76 21.88 23.37 -13.71
N ILE A 77 22.28 23.80 -12.51
CA ILE A 77 22.66 25.19 -12.30
C ILE A 77 23.92 25.41 -13.14
N SER A 78 23.76 25.87 -14.37
CA SER A 78 24.85 26.45 -15.15
C SER A 78 24.32 27.66 -15.90
N ASN A 79 24.49 28.84 -15.30
CA ASN A 79 25.58 29.71 -15.75
C ASN A 79 25.68 30.92 -14.83
N GLN A 80 26.82 30.99 -14.14
CA GLN A 80 27.49 32.26 -13.92
C GLN A 80 28.00 32.78 -15.26
N ALA A 81 27.69 34.02 -15.58
CA ALA A 81 28.54 34.99 -16.27
C ALA A 81 27.89 36.37 -16.15
#